data_AF-A0A7S2L1B5-F1
#
_entry.id   AF-A0A7S2L1B5-F1
#
_cell.length_a   1.000
_cell.length_b   1.000
_cell.length_c   1.000
_cell.angle_alpha   90.00
_cell.angle_beta   90.00
_cell.angle_gamma   90.00
#
_symmetry.space_group_name_H-M   'P 1'
#
loop_
_entity.id
_entity.type
_entity.pdbx_description
1 polymer ?
#
loop_
_entity_poly.entity_id
_entity_poly.type
_entity_poly.pdbx_seq_one_letter_code
_entity_poly.pdbx_strand_id
1 'polypeptide(L)'
;FCETFCGGSGKDRQIRDSMWDLVQHFHMYDPLALIACVPSKRTQFFDSKEVLSHGQDGTIHHVVGYGMGLGETGLNPQTKKDLHDWLFAMWIQAAGRPREGKEYFPPDAKRPEELDSEELTAALRPVVHRTPSELNHVRSQVLAVLNDEWPRMKNTSTSGDTWKQRDQIIRS
;
A
#
# COMPACT_ATOMS: atom_id res chain seq x y z
N PHE A 1 7.03 21.06 -17.43
CA PHE A 1 5.71 20.53 -17.05
C PHE A 1 5.27 19.41 -17.99
N CYS A 2 5.01 19.69 -19.28
CA CYS A 2 4.55 18.68 -20.25
C CYS A 2 5.43 17.42 -20.31
N GLU A 3 6.75 17.58 -20.41
CA GLU A 3 7.69 16.43 -20.43
C GLU A 3 7.67 15.63 -19.11
N THR A 4 7.64 16.33 -17.98
CA THR A 4 7.77 15.73 -16.64
C THR A 4 6.50 15.01 -16.18
N PHE A 5 5.33 15.62 -16.40
CA PHE A 5 4.07 15.18 -15.81
C PHE A 5 3.08 14.65 -16.85
N CYS A 6 3.18 15.10 -18.11
CA CYS A 6 2.21 14.79 -19.17
C CYS A 6 2.78 13.88 -20.27
N GLY A 7 3.96 13.28 -20.05
CA GLY A 7 4.61 12.42 -21.06
C GLY A 7 4.90 13.14 -22.38
N GLY A 8 5.19 14.45 -22.32
CA GLY A 8 5.45 15.29 -23.49
C GLY A 8 4.21 15.92 -24.13
N SER A 9 2.99 15.56 -23.69
CA SER A 9 1.73 16.04 -24.24
C SER A 9 1.34 17.45 -23.74
N GLY A 10 0.48 18.14 -24.49
CA GLY A 10 -0.11 19.41 -24.08
C GLY A 10 0.64 20.67 -24.53
N LYS A 11 1.48 20.58 -25.57
CA LYS A 11 2.15 21.75 -26.19
C LYS A 11 1.17 22.59 -27.05
N ASP A 12 0.05 22.00 -27.41
CA ASP A 12 -1.06 22.55 -28.20
C ASP A 12 -2.15 23.22 -27.34
N ARG A 13 -2.12 22.99 -26.03
CA ARG A 13 -3.07 23.55 -25.05
C ARG A 13 -2.96 25.07 -24.96
N GLN A 14 -4.11 25.74 -24.89
CA GLN A 14 -4.23 27.19 -24.71
C GLN A 14 -4.32 27.56 -23.23
N ILE A 15 -4.14 28.84 -22.90
CA ILE A 15 -4.13 29.35 -21.51
C ILE A 15 -5.41 29.05 -20.71
N ARG A 16 -6.52 28.79 -21.39
CA ARG A 16 -7.82 28.47 -20.76
C ARG A 16 -8.09 26.97 -20.68
N ASP A 17 -7.27 26.15 -21.31
CA ASP A 17 -7.48 24.71 -21.32
C ASP A 17 -6.92 24.11 -20.03
N SER A 18 -7.67 23.16 -19.46
CA SER A 18 -7.16 22.38 -18.35
C SER A 18 -6.03 21.46 -18.83
N MET A 19 -5.03 21.28 -17.97
CA MET A 19 -3.93 20.34 -18.18
C MET A 19 -4.14 19.02 -17.42
N TRP A 20 -5.17 18.93 -16.58
CA TRP A 20 -5.33 17.87 -15.59
C TRP A 20 -5.53 16.49 -16.21
N ASP A 21 -6.28 16.44 -17.31
CA ASP A 21 -6.53 15.23 -18.10
C ASP A 21 -5.26 14.67 -18.75
N LEU A 22 -4.22 15.50 -18.92
CA LEU A 22 -2.95 15.10 -19.52
C LEU A 22 -1.93 14.61 -18.49
N VAL A 23 -2.18 14.77 -17.19
CA VAL A 23 -1.22 14.38 -16.17
C VAL A 23 -1.19 12.86 -16.01
N GLN A 24 -0.02 12.26 -16.22
CA GLN A 24 0.23 10.82 -16.19
C GLN A 24 1.20 10.41 -15.08
N HIS A 25 2.08 11.31 -14.67
CA HIS A 25 3.14 11.02 -13.71
C HIS A 25 3.02 11.93 -12.51
N PHE A 26 3.18 11.37 -11.32
CA PHE A 26 3.39 12.12 -10.07
C PHE A 26 4.53 11.48 -9.30
N HIS A 27 5.39 12.32 -8.73
CA HIS A 27 6.48 11.84 -7.89
C HIS A 27 6.03 11.76 -6.44
N MET A 28 6.12 10.58 -5.84
CA MET A 28 5.76 10.32 -4.44
C MET A 28 7.02 10.05 -3.62
N TYR A 29 7.93 11.02 -3.51
CA TYR A 29 9.23 10.81 -2.87
C TYR A 29 9.13 10.44 -1.39
N ASP A 30 8.31 11.14 -0.60
CA ASP A 30 8.24 10.89 0.85
C ASP A 30 7.65 9.51 1.20
N PRO A 31 6.54 9.05 0.57
CA PRO A 31 6.07 7.68 0.76
C PRO A 31 7.12 6.63 0.40
N LEU A 32 7.88 6.85 -0.68
CA LEU A 32 8.96 5.93 -1.08
C LEU A 32 10.09 5.91 -0.05
N ALA A 33 10.48 7.06 0.50
CA ALA A 33 11.47 7.16 1.56
C ALA A 33 11.04 6.38 2.82
N LEU A 34 9.78 6.52 3.23
CA LEU A 34 9.23 5.78 4.37
C LEU A 34 9.23 4.27 4.14
N ILE A 35 8.89 3.80 2.94
CA ILE A 35 8.94 2.38 2.60
C ILE A 35 10.38 1.86 2.60
N ALA A 36 11.33 2.65 2.09
CA ALA A 36 12.74 2.30 2.06
C ALA A 36 13.36 2.16 3.47
N CYS A 37 12.77 2.80 4.49
CA CYS A 37 13.16 2.61 5.88
C CYS A 37 12.79 1.22 6.44
N VAL A 38 11.82 0.50 5.85
CA VAL A 38 11.42 -0.83 6.29
C VAL A 38 12.27 -1.90 5.57
N PRO A 39 13.17 -2.65 6.26
CA PRO A 39 14.16 -3.49 5.59
C PRO A 39 13.57 -4.52 4.61
N SER A 40 12.51 -5.23 5.01
CA SER A 40 11.86 -6.22 4.15
C SER A 40 11.21 -5.62 2.91
N LYS A 41 10.72 -4.38 3.01
CA LYS A 41 10.16 -3.63 1.88
C LYS A 41 11.24 -3.02 1.00
N ARG A 42 12.33 -2.54 1.62
CA ARG A 42 13.53 -2.09 0.91
C ARG A 42 14.05 -3.18 -0.02
N THR A 43 14.28 -4.38 0.49
CA THR A 43 14.76 -5.52 -0.30
C THR A 43 13.76 -5.99 -1.36
N GLN A 44 12.47 -5.78 -1.14
CA GLN A 44 11.41 -6.18 -2.08
C GLN A 44 11.28 -5.20 -3.26
N PHE A 45 11.38 -3.89 -2.99
CA PHE A 45 10.96 -2.86 -3.94
C PHE A 45 12.08 -1.97 -4.47
N PHE A 46 13.26 -1.99 -3.87
CA PHE A 46 14.36 -1.09 -4.20
C PHE A 46 15.64 -1.86 -4.51
N ASP A 47 16.44 -1.30 -5.41
CA ASP A 47 17.81 -1.73 -5.65
C ASP A 47 18.74 -0.80 -4.86
N SER A 48 18.87 -1.07 -3.56
CA SER A 48 19.70 -0.27 -2.66
C SER A 48 21.15 -0.74 -2.68
N LYS A 49 22.09 0.19 -2.83
CA LYS A 49 23.53 -0.11 -2.68
C LYS A 49 24.00 0.19 -1.28
N GLU A 50 24.76 -0.74 -0.73
CA GLU A 50 25.50 -0.53 0.51
C GLU A 50 26.77 0.27 0.21
N VAL A 51 26.93 1.39 0.90
CA VAL A 51 28.10 2.25 0.82
C VAL A 51 28.68 2.34 2.22
N LEU A 52 29.93 1.93 2.35
CA LEU A 52 30.66 2.10 3.60
C LEU A 52 30.96 3.59 3.79
N SER A 53 30.64 4.11 4.98
CA SER A 53 31.07 5.46 5.36
C SER A 53 32.60 5.51 5.26
N HIS A 54 33.14 6.62 4.76
CA HIS A 54 34.59 6.89 4.85
C HIS A 54 35.01 7.31 6.27
N GLY A 55 34.11 7.22 7.25
CA GLY A 55 34.38 7.49 8.66
C GLY A 55 35.06 6.32 9.36
N GLN A 56 35.61 6.56 10.55
CA GLN A 56 36.29 5.55 11.36
C GLN A 56 35.34 4.52 12.01
N ASP A 57 34.02 4.66 11.85
CA ASP A 57 33.00 3.87 12.54
C ASP A 57 32.54 2.62 11.76
N GLY A 58 32.89 2.52 10.46
CA GLY A 58 32.49 1.39 9.62
C GLY A 58 30.98 1.31 9.37
N THR A 59 30.26 2.42 9.53
CA THR A 59 28.80 2.47 9.34
C THR A 59 28.44 2.15 7.89
N ILE A 60 27.48 1.24 7.69
CA ILE A 60 26.94 0.88 6.38
C ILE A 60 25.74 1.78 6.07
N HIS A 61 25.83 2.54 4.98
CA HIS A 61 24.73 3.33 4.45
C HIS A 61 24.03 2.57 3.32
N HIS A 62 22.71 2.41 3.40
CA HIS A 62 21.92 1.91 2.27
C HIS A 62 21.43 3.09 1.44
N VAL A 63 21.90 3.21 0.21
CA VAL A 63 21.54 4.29 -0.70
C VAL A 63 20.64 3.75 -1.81
N VAL A 64 19.45 4.33 -1.94
CA VAL A 64 18.49 4.06 -3.02
C VAL A 64 18.69 5.10 -4.11
N GLY A 65 18.85 4.65 -5.36
CA GLY A 65 19.13 5.54 -6.50
C GLY A 65 20.58 5.99 -6.63
N TYR A 66 21.53 5.18 -6.11
CA TYR A 66 22.96 5.48 -6.15
C TYR A 66 23.56 5.38 -7.56
N GLY A 67 24.23 6.45 -8.01
CA GLY A 67 25.08 6.45 -9.22
C GLY A 67 24.31 6.43 -10.53
N MET A 68 23.09 6.94 -10.51
CA MET A 68 22.15 6.69 -11.60
C MET A 68 22.09 7.83 -12.60
N GLY A 69 22.15 7.46 -13.89
CA GLY A 69 21.97 8.38 -15.00
C GLY A 69 20.53 8.89 -15.09
N LEU A 70 20.30 9.90 -15.93
CA LEU A 70 18.96 10.37 -16.30
C LEU A 70 18.12 9.19 -16.84
N GLY A 71 17.20 8.65 -16.02
CA GLY A 71 16.23 7.64 -16.44
C GLY A 71 16.13 6.40 -15.55
N GLU A 72 17.10 6.16 -14.66
CA GLU A 72 16.97 5.07 -13.69
C GLU A 72 16.23 5.59 -12.44
N THR A 73 15.44 4.74 -11.76
CA THR A 73 14.60 5.14 -10.61
C THR A 73 14.98 4.60 -9.21
N GLY A 74 15.93 3.66 -9.11
CA GLY A 74 16.36 3.04 -7.84
C GLY A 74 15.35 2.01 -7.33
N LEU A 75 14.25 1.87 -8.06
CA LEU A 75 13.23 0.87 -7.88
C LEU A 75 13.65 -0.42 -8.57
N ASN A 76 13.31 -1.53 -7.95
CA ASN A 76 13.42 -2.84 -8.58
C ASN A 76 12.41 -2.90 -9.74
N PRO A 77 12.85 -3.10 -11.00
CA PRO A 77 11.97 -3.06 -12.17
C PRO A 77 10.98 -4.22 -12.20
N GLN A 78 11.29 -5.37 -11.59
CA GLN A 78 10.39 -6.52 -11.53
C GLN A 78 9.21 -6.28 -10.59
N THR A 79 9.39 -5.48 -9.53
CA THR A 79 8.36 -5.24 -8.51
C THR A 79 7.79 -3.82 -8.56
N LYS A 80 8.18 -2.99 -9.54
CA LYS A 80 7.71 -1.60 -9.70
C LYS A 80 6.19 -1.49 -9.78
N LYS A 81 5.53 -2.38 -10.52
CA LYS A 81 4.05 -2.41 -10.61
C LYS A 81 3.42 -2.80 -9.27
N ASP A 82 3.99 -3.79 -8.60
CA ASP A 82 3.51 -4.23 -7.28
C ASP A 82 3.66 -3.14 -6.23
N LEU A 83 4.74 -2.36 -6.27
CA LEU A 83 4.94 -1.19 -5.41
C LEU A 83 3.87 -0.12 -5.66
N HIS A 84 3.57 0.17 -6.92
CA HIS A 84 2.51 1.10 -7.30
C HIS A 84 1.15 0.63 -6.77
N ASP A 85 0.79 -0.63 -7.04
CA ASP A 85 -0.49 -1.20 -6.61
C ASP A 85 -0.59 -1.25 -5.07
N TRP A 86 0.53 -1.52 -4.38
CA TRP A 86 0.62 -1.50 -2.93
C TRP A 86 0.46 -0.09 -2.36
N LEU A 87 1.13 0.92 -2.92
CA LEU A 87 1.00 2.32 -2.51
C LEU A 87 -0.44 2.82 -2.68
N PHE A 88 -1.06 2.48 -3.81
CA PHE A 88 -2.45 2.83 -4.09
C PHE A 88 -3.40 2.18 -3.09
N ALA A 89 -3.22 0.88 -2.83
CA ALA A 89 -3.99 0.17 -1.81
C ALA A 89 -3.80 0.82 -0.43
N MET A 90 -2.57 1.12 -0.01
CA MET A 90 -2.31 1.77 1.29
C MET A 90 -2.96 3.15 1.41
N TRP A 91 -2.87 3.98 0.37
CA TRP A 91 -3.52 5.29 0.38
C TRP A 91 -5.03 5.17 0.54
N ILE A 92 -5.64 4.26 -0.21
CA ILE A 92 -7.05 3.95 -0.12
C ILE A 92 -7.46 3.46 1.27
N GLN A 93 -6.68 2.54 1.84
CA GLN A 93 -6.93 2.01 3.17
C GLN A 93 -6.79 3.10 4.23
N ALA A 94 -5.86 4.03 4.06
CA ALA A 94 -5.67 5.15 4.98
C ALA A 94 -6.78 6.20 4.83
N ALA A 95 -7.21 6.50 3.60
CA ALA A 95 -8.28 7.46 3.32
C ALA A 95 -9.62 7.00 3.92
N GLY A 96 -9.91 5.70 3.88
CA GLY A 96 -11.11 5.11 4.47
C GLY A 96 -11.07 4.94 6.00
N ARG A 97 -9.95 5.18 6.67
CA ARG A 97 -9.87 5.02 8.14
C ARG A 97 -10.41 6.25 8.89
N PRO A 98 -11.11 6.04 10.02
CA PRO A 98 -11.35 7.09 10.99
C PRO A 98 -10.01 7.65 11.49
N ARG A 99 -9.93 8.97 11.72
CA ARG A 99 -8.75 9.57 12.39
C ARG A 99 -8.56 8.93 13.76
N GLU A 100 -7.53 8.12 13.94
CA GLU A 100 -6.92 7.92 15.25
C GLU A 100 -6.09 9.17 15.59
N GLY A 101 -6.14 9.65 16.84
CA GLY A 101 -5.40 10.85 17.26
C GLY A 101 -6.11 12.18 16.97
N LYS A 102 -7.44 12.25 17.03
CA LYS A 102 -8.21 13.50 16.82
C LYS A 102 -7.76 14.64 17.76
N GLU A 103 -7.24 14.29 18.92
CA GLU A 103 -6.68 15.20 19.93
C GLU A 103 -5.43 15.98 19.45
N TYR A 104 -4.74 15.53 18.40
CA TYR A 104 -3.55 16.19 17.87
C TYR A 104 -3.85 17.21 16.76
N PHE A 105 -5.12 17.38 16.40
CA PHE A 105 -5.54 18.34 15.37
C PHE A 105 -6.24 19.56 15.99
N PRO A 106 -6.16 20.73 15.33
CA PRO A 106 -6.92 21.91 15.74
C PRO A 106 -8.42 21.59 15.84
N PRO A 107 -9.16 22.14 16.83
CA PRO A 107 -10.58 21.85 17.04
C PRO A 107 -11.46 22.16 15.83
N ASP A 108 -11.00 23.06 14.96
CA ASP A 108 -11.63 23.57 13.76
C ASP A 108 -11.23 22.81 12.48
N ALA A 109 -10.31 21.85 12.56
CA ALA A 109 -9.89 21.04 11.43
C ALA A 109 -10.97 20.03 11.02
N LYS A 110 -11.99 20.49 10.30
CA LYS A 110 -13.05 19.66 9.74
C LYS A 110 -12.54 18.84 8.56
N ARG A 111 -12.75 17.52 8.63
CA ARG A 111 -12.65 16.63 7.47
C ARG A 111 -13.82 16.95 6.53
N PRO A 112 -13.65 16.84 5.19
CA PRO A 112 -14.78 16.88 4.26
C PRO A 112 -15.81 15.82 4.67
N GLU A 113 -17.07 16.22 4.91
CA GLU A 113 -18.13 15.34 5.44
C GLU A 113 -18.36 14.11 4.54
N GLU A 114 -18.07 14.25 3.25
CA GLU A 114 -18.14 13.18 2.24
C GLU A 114 -17.22 12.01 2.61
N LEU A 115 -16.04 12.29 3.18
CA LEU A 115 -15.10 11.27 3.59
C LEU A 115 -15.44 10.62 4.93
N ASP A 116 -16.33 11.22 5.73
CA ASP A 116 -16.85 10.62 6.98
C ASP A 116 -18.05 9.71 6.71
N SER A 117 -18.74 9.89 5.58
CA SER A 117 -19.85 9.02 5.16
C SER A 117 -19.42 7.69 4.54
N GLU A 118 -18.17 7.59 4.09
CA GLU A 118 -17.63 6.38 3.47
C GLU A 118 -16.68 5.65 4.45
N GLU A 119 -17.25 4.89 5.39
CA GLU A 119 -16.50 3.86 6.09
C GLU A 119 -16.15 2.77 5.07
N LEU A 120 -14.95 2.85 4.48
CA LEU A 120 -14.45 1.84 3.55
C LEU A 120 -13.54 0.87 4.28
N THR A 121 -13.81 -0.42 4.09
CA THR A 121 -12.89 -1.48 4.49
C THR A 121 -11.56 -1.34 3.75
N ALA A 122 -10.55 -2.07 4.22
CA ALA A 122 -9.24 -2.11 3.61
C ALA A 122 -9.22 -2.57 2.12
N ALA A 123 -10.36 -3.05 1.61
CA ALA A 123 -10.58 -3.52 0.25
C ALA A 123 -11.57 -2.64 -0.54
N LEU A 124 -11.80 -1.37 -0.16
CA LEU A 124 -12.72 -0.43 -0.82
C LEU A 124 -14.20 -0.87 -0.82
N ARG A 125 -14.57 -1.78 0.07
CA ARG A 125 -15.98 -2.15 0.22
C ARG A 125 -16.57 -1.33 1.36
N PRO A 126 -17.82 -0.85 1.24
CA PRO A 126 -18.53 -0.29 2.38
C PRO A 126 -18.42 -1.22 3.58
N VAL A 127 -18.07 -0.67 4.74
CA VAL A 127 -18.09 -1.40 6.00
C VAL A 127 -19.52 -1.82 6.23
N VAL A 128 -19.75 -3.13 6.14
CA VAL A 128 -21.06 -3.69 6.45
C VAL A 128 -21.22 -3.62 7.97
N HIS A 129 -21.98 -2.63 8.44
CA HIS A 129 -22.37 -2.56 9.85
C HIS A 129 -23.26 -3.76 10.17
N ARG A 130 -22.69 -4.70 10.93
CA ARG A 130 -23.41 -5.87 11.43
C ARG A 130 -23.95 -5.58 12.82
N THR A 131 -25.19 -5.97 13.06
CA THR A 131 -25.79 -5.97 14.39
C THR A 131 -25.02 -6.89 15.34
N PRO A 132 -25.14 -6.71 16.68
CA PRO A 132 -24.49 -7.60 17.64
C PRO A 132 -24.86 -9.08 17.46
N SER A 133 -26.10 -9.36 17.02
CA SER A 133 -26.56 -10.73 16.72
C SER A 133 -25.83 -11.32 15.51
N GLU A 134 -25.65 -10.55 14.44
CA GLU A 134 -24.91 -10.98 13.25
C GLU A 134 -23.43 -11.17 13.53
N LEU A 135 -22.82 -10.29 14.36
CA LEU A 135 -21.43 -10.46 14.80
C LEU A 135 -21.25 -11.72 15.64
N ASN A 136 -22.18 -12.01 16.56
CA ASN A 136 -22.15 -13.25 17.35
C ASN A 136 -22.35 -14.49 16.46
N HIS A 137 -23.20 -14.40 15.45
CA HIS A 137 -23.38 -15.47 14.46
C HIS A 137 -22.10 -15.74 13.67
N VAL A 138 -21.48 -14.70 13.09
CA VAL A 138 -20.20 -14.82 12.36
C VAL A 138 -19.11 -15.38 13.28
N ARG A 139 -19.02 -14.88 14.52
CA ARG A 139 -18.07 -15.39 15.52
C ARG A 139 -18.28 -16.88 15.80
N SER A 140 -19.53 -17.32 15.94
CA SER A 140 -19.84 -18.74 16.16
C SER A 140 -19.44 -19.62 14.97
N GLN A 141 -19.65 -19.14 13.73
CA GLN A 141 -19.24 -19.82 12.51
C GLN A 141 -17.72 -19.90 12.39
N VAL A 142 -17.01 -18.79 12.63
CA VAL A 142 -15.54 -18.77 12.61
C VAL A 142 -14.97 -19.72 13.66
N LEU A 143 -15.53 -19.73 14.87
CA LEU A 143 -15.10 -20.66 15.93
C LEU A 143 -15.39 -22.12 15.57
N ALA A 144 -16.52 -22.42 14.92
CA ALA A 144 -16.83 -23.76 14.43
C ALA A 144 -15.81 -24.21 13.38
N VAL A 145 -15.53 -23.36 12.37
CA VAL A 145 -14.51 -23.65 11.35
C VAL A 145 -13.13 -23.82 11.99
N LEU A 146 -12.74 -22.96 12.94
CA LEU A 146 -11.47 -23.10 13.63
C LEU A 146 -11.41 -24.35 14.51
N ASN A 147 -12.50 -24.80 15.12
CA ASN A 147 -12.47 -26.00 15.93
C ASN A 147 -12.45 -27.28 15.10
N ASP A 148 -13.14 -27.31 13.96
CA ASP A 148 -13.26 -28.51 13.12
C ASP A 148 -12.14 -28.60 12.07
N GLU A 149 -11.79 -27.49 11.42
CA GLU A 149 -10.86 -27.48 10.28
C GLU A 149 -9.41 -27.17 10.70
N TRP A 150 -9.17 -26.43 11.79
CA TRP A 150 -7.80 -26.15 12.25
C TRP A 150 -7.00 -27.40 12.65
N PRO A 151 -7.57 -28.41 13.35
CA PRO A 151 -6.87 -29.65 13.62
C PRO A 151 -6.53 -30.42 12.34
N ARG A 152 -7.39 -30.35 11.31
CA ARG A 152 -7.16 -30.97 10.00
C ARG A 152 -6.06 -30.25 9.24
N MET A 153 -6.04 -28.92 9.25
CA MET A 153 -5.01 -28.08 8.63
C MET A 153 -3.61 -28.26 9.24
N LYS A 154 -3.51 -28.61 10.53
CA LYS A 154 -2.22 -28.89 11.18
C LYS A 154 -1.62 -30.25 10.81
N ASN A 155 -2.46 -31.23 10.46
CA ASN A 155 -2.04 -32.62 10.27
C ASN A 155 -1.80 -33.02 8.81
N THR A 156 -2.06 -32.14 7.83
CA THR A 156 -1.92 -32.41 6.38
C THR A 156 -0.60 -31.91 5.78
N SER A 157 0.50 -31.83 6.54
CA SER A 157 1.82 -31.41 6.01
C SER A 157 2.52 -32.45 5.11
N THR A 158 1.76 -33.22 4.32
CA THR A 158 2.30 -34.11 3.29
C THR A 158 2.14 -33.44 1.93
N SER A 159 3.23 -32.79 1.49
CA SER A 159 3.60 -32.41 0.12
C SER A 159 2.45 -32.17 -0.88
N GLY A 160 1.99 -30.92 -0.99
CA GLY A 160 1.14 -30.48 -2.11
C GLY A 160 0.12 -29.41 -1.78
N ASP A 161 -0.15 -29.18 -0.50
CA ASP A 161 -1.23 -28.29 -0.06
C ASP A 161 -0.78 -26.82 -0.02
N THR A 162 -1.21 -26.04 -1.02
CA THR A 162 -0.82 -24.63 -1.18
C THR A 162 -1.84 -23.69 -0.53
N TRP A 163 -1.39 -22.52 -0.10
CA TRP A 163 -2.27 -21.48 0.48
C TRP A 163 -3.44 -21.09 -0.45
N LYS A 164 -3.29 -21.25 -1.77
CA LYS A 164 -4.35 -21.01 -2.77
C LYS A 164 -5.51 -22.01 -2.69
N GLN A 165 -5.22 -23.28 -2.43
CA GLN A 165 -6.26 -24.31 -2.25
C GLN A 165 -7.02 -24.08 -0.93
N ARG A 166 -6.30 -23.60 0.10
CA ARG A 166 -6.89 -23.24 1.40
C ARG A 166 -7.78 -22.00 1.32
N ASP A 167 -7.38 -20.98 0.58
CA ASP A 167 -8.21 -19.77 0.34
C ASP A 167 -9.50 -20.10 -0.44
N GLN A 168 -9.48 -21.08 -1.34
CA GLN A 168 -10.69 -21.55 -2.03
C GLN A 168 -11.71 -22.20 -1.09
N ILE A 169 -11.26 -23.04 -0.14
CA ILE A 169 -12.14 -23.70 0.84
C ILE A 169 -12.79 -22.69 1.80
N ILE A 170 -12.05 -21.65 2.20
CA ILE A 170 -12.58 -20.60 3.09
C ILE A 170 -13.65 -19.75 2.38
N ARG A 171 -13.63 -19.69 1.05
CA ARG A 171 -14.56 -18.89 0.25
C ARG A 171 -15.80 -19.66 -0.24
N SER A 172 -15.78 -20.99 -0.20
CA SER A 172 -16.91 -21.86 -0.57
C SER A 172 -17.86 -22.06 0.59
#